data_AF-T2J116-F1
#
_entry.id   AF-T2J116-F1
#
_cell.length_a   1.000
_cell.length_b   1.000
_cell.length_c   1.000
_cell.angle_alpha   90.00
_cell.angle_beta   90.00
_cell.angle_gamma   90.00
#
_symmetry.space_group_name_H-M   'P 1'
#
loop_
_entity.id
_entity.type
_entity.pdbx_description
1 polymer ?
#
loop_
_entity_poly.entity_id
_entity_poly.type
_entity_poly.pdbx_seq_one_letter_code
_entity_poly.pdbx_strand_id
1 'polypeptide(L)'
;MSQTSINSPRIFWKTPLAWLSSLWEFSRPHTIVGTSLSVLALYLIALATVDSTVNLENIQYLLIALFPCLCGNVYIVGLNQLEDQEIDKINKPYLPLASGYFSQIQGRYIVSITGLLAIITSWLGGSWLGITVVLSLLIGTAYSLPPIRLKRFPLLAAFCIFTVRGVVVNLGVFLYFIHSFTSTSFLVPEVLILTAFVVIFTVAIAIFKDVPDLEGDQEYNITTFTILIGKKQYLKFLVV
;
A
#
# COMPACT_ATOMS: atom_id res chain seq x y z
N MET A 1 4.49 -6.24 -31.88
CA MET A 1 3.68 -5.05 -32.21
C MET A 1 3.24 -4.44 -30.89
N SER A 2 3.82 -3.30 -30.49
CA SER A 2 3.44 -2.64 -29.24
C SER A 2 2.01 -2.12 -29.38
N GLN A 3 1.10 -2.59 -28.51
CA GLN A 3 -0.21 -1.96 -28.37
C GLN A 3 0.01 -0.54 -27.84
N THR A 4 -0.04 0.44 -28.73
CA THR A 4 -0.22 1.84 -28.39
C THR A 4 -1.52 1.96 -27.61
N SER A 5 -1.48 2.61 -26.45
CA SER A 5 -2.62 2.82 -25.57
C SER A 5 -3.82 3.38 -26.37
N ILE A 6 -4.91 2.62 -26.44
CA ILE A 6 -6.10 2.93 -27.26
C ILE A 6 -6.84 4.17 -26.75
N ASN A 7 -6.66 4.53 -25.47
CA ASN A 7 -7.40 5.60 -24.83
C ASN A 7 -6.58 6.90 -24.73
N SER A 8 -7.26 8.03 -24.88
CA SER A 8 -6.71 9.35 -24.55
C SER A 8 -6.78 9.59 -23.03
N PRO A 9 -5.78 10.26 -22.44
CA PRO A 9 -5.80 10.60 -21.02
C PRO A 9 -7.03 11.41 -20.63
N ARG A 10 -7.70 10.99 -19.56
CA ARG A 10 -8.89 11.66 -19.04
C ARG A 10 -8.46 12.99 -18.42
N ILE A 11 -9.21 14.06 -18.72
CA ILE A 11 -8.97 15.41 -18.19
C ILE A 11 -10.06 15.71 -17.17
N PHE A 12 -9.67 16.01 -15.92
CA PHE A 12 -10.60 16.25 -14.82
C PHE A 12 -11.70 17.26 -15.17
N TRP A 13 -11.32 18.42 -15.74
CA TRP A 13 -12.25 19.48 -16.12
C TRP A 13 -13.22 19.13 -17.25
N LYS A 14 -12.93 18.09 -18.04
CA LYS A 14 -13.82 17.61 -19.12
C LYS A 14 -14.71 16.47 -18.66
N THR A 15 -14.16 15.54 -17.87
CA THR A 15 -14.86 14.30 -17.46
C THR A 15 -14.55 13.97 -15.99
N PRO A 16 -15.09 14.73 -15.02
CA PRO A 16 -14.69 14.63 -13.62
C PRO A 16 -15.03 13.27 -13.00
N LEU A 17 -16.22 12.73 -13.25
CA LEU A 17 -16.63 11.42 -12.70
C LEU A 17 -15.75 10.27 -13.23
N ALA A 18 -15.47 10.25 -14.53
CA ALA A 18 -14.59 9.25 -15.13
C ALA A 18 -13.14 9.40 -14.63
N TRP A 19 -12.69 10.64 -14.41
CA TRP A 19 -11.37 10.90 -13.83
C TRP A 19 -11.29 10.39 -12.39
N LEU A 20 -12.31 10.63 -11.56
CA LEU A 20 -12.39 10.12 -10.19
C LEU A 20 -12.47 8.59 -10.14
N SER A 21 -13.21 7.95 -11.05
CA SER A 21 -13.18 6.49 -11.19
C SER A 21 -11.78 5.97 -11.49
N SER A 22 -11.04 6.67 -12.37
CA SER A 22 -9.65 6.32 -12.69
C SER A 22 -8.76 6.52 -11.47
N LEU A 23 -8.99 7.57 -10.66
CA LEU A 23 -8.24 7.78 -9.43
C LEU A 23 -8.51 6.67 -8.41
N TRP A 24 -9.77 6.22 -8.30
CA TRP A 24 -10.15 5.09 -7.44
C TRP A 24 -9.44 3.80 -7.86
N GLU A 25 -9.44 3.48 -9.16
CA GLU A 25 -8.72 2.33 -9.71
C GLU A 25 -7.20 2.45 -9.52
N PHE A 26 -6.64 3.65 -9.75
CA PHE A 26 -5.22 3.95 -9.57
C PHE A 26 -4.79 3.75 -8.12
N SER A 27 -5.67 4.08 -7.18
CA SER A 27 -5.45 3.93 -5.73
C SER A 27 -5.53 2.47 -5.25
N ARG A 28 -5.90 1.52 -6.12
CA ARG A 28 -6.15 0.11 -5.82
C ARG A 28 -7.20 -0.05 -4.69
N PRO A 29 -8.50 -0.14 -5.02
CA PRO A 29 -9.60 -0.13 -4.05
C PRO A 29 -9.44 -1.08 -2.85
N HIS A 30 -8.98 -2.30 -3.10
CA HIS A 30 -8.74 -3.30 -2.06
C HIS A 30 -7.67 -2.87 -1.03
N THR A 31 -6.66 -2.10 -1.44
CA THR A 31 -5.63 -1.58 -0.53
C THR A 31 -6.14 -0.39 0.27
N ILE A 32 -6.98 0.46 -0.31
CA ILE A 32 -7.64 1.57 0.39
C ILE A 32 -8.56 1.03 1.49
N VAL A 33 -9.45 0.10 1.14
CA VAL A 33 -10.34 -0.55 2.12
C VAL A 33 -9.51 -1.23 3.22
N GLY A 34 -8.47 -1.98 2.86
CA GLY A 34 -7.58 -2.62 3.83
C GLY A 34 -6.89 -1.63 4.78
N THR A 35 -6.38 -0.50 4.28
CA THR A 35 -5.77 0.54 5.12
C THR A 35 -6.80 1.19 6.04
N SER A 36 -7.99 1.53 5.55
CA SER A 36 -9.04 2.12 6.37
C SER A 36 -9.49 1.19 7.50
N LEU A 37 -9.69 -0.10 7.20
CA LEU A 37 -10.06 -1.09 8.21
C LEU A 37 -8.94 -1.33 9.22
N SER A 38 -7.69 -1.36 8.77
CA SER A 38 -6.52 -1.50 9.66
C SER A 38 -6.41 -0.33 10.63
N VAL A 39 -6.47 0.91 10.14
CA VAL A 39 -6.41 2.11 11.00
C VAL A 39 -7.59 2.12 11.98
N LEU A 40 -8.81 1.79 11.53
CA LEU A 40 -9.98 1.71 12.38
C LEU A 40 -9.84 0.62 13.46
N ALA A 41 -9.32 -0.56 13.11
CA ALA A 41 -9.11 -1.64 14.07
C ALA A 41 -8.10 -1.23 15.15
N LEU A 42 -6.97 -0.63 14.76
CA LEU A 42 -5.94 -0.17 15.70
C LEU A 42 -6.45 0.93 16.63
N TYR A 43 -7.28 1.84 16.09
CA TYR A 43 -8.00 2.83 16.88
C TYR A 43 -8.92 2.21 17.94
N LEU A 44 -9.73 1.22 17.56
CA LEU A 44 -10.64 0.55 18.48
C LEU A 44 -9.89 -0.25 19.55
N ILE A 45 -8.78 -0.91 19.19
CA ILE A 45 -7.92 -1.61 20.16
C ILE A 45 -7.32 -0.59 21.14
N ALA A 46 -6.82 0.54 20.64
CA ALA A 46 -6.26 1.58 21.50
C ALA A 46 -7.32 2.18 22.45
N LEU A 47 -8.55 2.40 22.00
CA LEU A 47 -9.65 2.84 22.86
C LEU A 47 -9.97 1.82 23.95
N ALA A 48 -10.08 0.54 23.59
CA ALA A 48 -10.31 -0.53 24.55
C ALA A 48 -9.16 -0.66 25.55
N THR A 49 -7.92 -0.40 25.12
CA THR A 49 -6.73 -0.45 25.97
C THR A 49 -6.75 0.60 27.08
N VAL A 50 -7.38 1.75 26.84
CA VAL A 50 -7.44 2.87 27.80
C VAL A 50 -8.83 3.01 28.43
N ASP A 51 -9.70 2.01 28.28
CA ASP A 51 -11.08 1.98 28.76
C ASP A 51 -11.88 3.25 28.40
N SER A 52 -11.68 3.78 27.19
CA SER A 52 -12.31 5.00 26.71
C SER A 52 -13.43 4.74 25.70
N THR A 53 -14.42 5.63 25.67
CA THR A 53 -15.55 5.59 24.71
C THR A 53 -15.30 6.51 23.53
N VAL A 54 -15.93 6.22 22.39
CA VAL A 54 -15.89 7.11 21.21
C VAL A 54 -16.46 8.48 21.54
N ASN A 55 -15.70 9.53 21.23
CA ASN A 55 -16.06 10.94 21.41
C ASN A 55 -15.49 11.78 20.26
N LEU A 56 -15.73 13.10 20.27
CA LEU A 56 -15.28 13.95 19.16
C LEU A 56 -13.75 14.06 19.08
N GLU A 57 -13.07 14.11 20.22
CA GLU A 57 -11.62 14.26 20.31
C GLU A 57 -10.88 13.03 19.76
N ASN A 58 -11.29 11.82 20.16
CA ASN A 58 -10.65 10.61 19.66
C ASN A 58 -10.96 10.31 18.18
N ILE A 59 -12.14 10.72 17.69
CA ILE A 59 -12.43 10.70 16.24
C ILE A 59 -11.49 11.63 15.47
N GLN A 60 -11.11 12.79 16.03
CA GLN A 60 -10.14 13.67 15.37
C GLN A 60 -8.79 12.96 15.19
N TYR A 61 -8.29 12.25 16.20
CA TYR A 61 -7.07 11.45 16.07
C TYR A 61 -7.21 10.34 15.01
N LEU A 62 -8.38 9.68 14.93
CA LEU A 62 -8.65 8.71 13.87
C LEU A 62 -8.53 9.34 12.47
N LEU A 63 -9.14 10.51 12.25
CA LEU A 63 -9.09 11.20 10.95
C LEU A 63 -7.67 11.69 10.63
N ILE A 64 -6.93 12.18 11.63
CA ILE A 64 -5.54 12.62 11.50
C ILE A 64 -4.62 11.44 11.12
N ALA A 65 -4.86 10.23 11.64
CA ALA A 65 -4.13 9.03 11.21
C ALA A 65 -4.54 8.55 9.82
N LEU A 66 -5.85 8.53 9.53
CA LEU A 66 -6.40 7.94 8.33
C LEU A 66 -5.93 8.67 7.06
N PHE A 67 -5.97 10.00 7.07
CA PHE A 67 -5.62 10.80 5.91
C PHE A 67 -4.18 10.54 5.37
N PRO A 68 -3.10 10.71 6.16
CA PRO A 68 -1.74 10.42 5.68
C PRO A 68 -1.52 8.95 5.34
N CYS A 69 -2.18 8.01 6.04
CA CYS A 69 -2.09 6.59 5.71
C CYS A 69 -2.68 6.30 4.32
N LEU A 70 -3.82 6.91 3.98
CA LEU A 70 -4.42 6.78 2.64
C LEU A 70 -3.57 7.47 1.57
N CYS A 71 -3.05 8.68 1.83
CA CYS A 71 -2.12 9.34 0.93
C CYS A 71 -0.86 8.49 0.70
N GLY A 72 -0.30 7.90 1.76
CA GLY A 72 0.85 7.00 1.65
C GLY A 72 0.54 5.73 0.87
N ASN A 73 -0.66 5.16 1.01
CA ASN A 73 -1.11 4.03 0.21
C ASN A 73 -1.12 4.38 -1.28
N VAL A 74 -1.75 5.51 -1.65
CA VAL A 74 -1.80 6.00 -3.04
C VAL A 74 -0.38 6.25 -3.59
N TYR A 75 0.50 6.84 -2.80
CA TYR A 75 1.92 7.01 -3.17
C TYR A 75 2.56 5.67 -3.52
N ILE A 76 2.50 4.68 -2.61
CA ILE A 76 3.18 3.39 -2.78
C ILE A 76 2.65 2.63 -4.00
N VAL A 77 1.32 2.51 -4.13
CA VAL A 77 0.72 1.77 -5.26
C VAL A 77 0.83 2.52 -6.58
N GLY A 78 0.83 3.85 -6.54
CA GLY A 78 0.98 4.69 -7.71
C GLY A 78 2.41 4.72 -8.23
N LEU A 79 3.39 4.81 -7.34
CA LEU A 79 4.81 4.71 -7.68
C LEU A 79 5.12 3.35 -8.32
N ASN A 80 4.56 2.28 -7.77
CA ASN A 80 4.68 0.95 -8.35
C ASN A 80 4.16 0.90 -9.80
N GLN A 81 2.97 1.46 -10.07
CA GLN A 81 2.39 1.51 -11.42
C GLN A 81 3.19 2.39 -12.39
N LEU A 82 3.81 3.49 -11.93
CA LEU A 82 4.65 4.33 -12.77
C LEU A 82 5.87 3.57 -13.30
N GLU A 83 6.50 2.76 -12.44
CA GLU A 83 7.71 1.99 -12.75
C GLU A 83 7.43 0.67 -13.48
N ASP A 84 6.22 0.14 -13.32
CA ASP A 84 5.79 -1.12 -13.91
C ASP A 84 4.84 -0.93 -15.10
N GLN A 85 4.69 0.28 -15.65
CA GLN A 85 3.68 0.57 -16.68
C GLN A 85 3.68 -0.43 -17.85
N GLU A 86 4.85 -0.78 -18.39
CA GLU A 86 4.95 -1.73 -19.50
C GLU A 86 4.64 -3.18 -19.08
N ILE A 87 4.98 -3.55 -17.85
CA ILE A 87 4.64 -4.87 -17.26
C ILE A 87 3.13 -4.95 -17.03
N ASP A 88 2.54 -3.89 -16.49
CA ASP A 88 1.12 -3.80 -16.20
C ASP A 88 0.28 -3.77 -17.49
N LYS A 89 0.82 -3.35 -18.65
CA LYS A 89 0.11 -3.53 -19.94
C LYS A 89 -0.14 -5.00 -20.28
N ILE A 90 0.71 -5.91 -19.78
CA ILE A 90 0.57 -7.35 -19.97
C ILE A 90 -0.32 -7.92 -18.85
N ASN A 91 0.08 -7.71 -17.59
CA ASN A 91 -0.54 -8.38 -16.45
C ASN A 91 -1.88 -7.73 -16.03
N LYS A 92 -2.00 -6.40 -16.17
CA LYS A 92 -3.09 -5.60 -15.60
C LYS A 92 -3.50 -4.46 -16.55
N PRO A 93 -3.88 -4.76 -17.81
CA PRO A 93 -4.10 -3.75 -18.86
C PRO A 93 -5.22 -2.75 -18.52
N TYR A 94 -6.09 -3.09 -17.58
CA TYR A 94 -7.17 -2.25 -17.09
C TYR A 94 -6.70 -1.12 -16.16
N LEU A 95 -5.47 -1.17 -15.63
CA LEU A 95 -4.99 -0.14 -14.71
C LEU A 95 -4.89 1.24 -15.40
N PRO A 96 -5.13 2.35 -14.71
CA PRO A 96 -5.22 3.68 -15.34
C PRO A 96 -3.99 4.11 -16.13
N LEU A 97 -2.77 3.78 -15.67
CA LEU A 97 -1.54 4.08 -16.42
C LEU A 97 -1.32 3.12 -17.59
N ALA A 98 -1.60 1.82 -17.43
CA ALA A 98 -1.44 0.82 -18.48
C ALA A 98 -2.45 1.01 -19.63
N SER A 99 -3.71 1.30 -19.28
CA SER A 99 -4.83 1.55 -20.22
C SER A 99 -4.76 2.90 -20.95
N GLY A 100 -3.92 3.83 -20.48
CA GLY A 100 -3.80 5.20 -21.00
C GLY A 100 -4.84 6.19 -20.45
N TYR A 101 -5.71 5.80 -19.51
CA TYR A 101 -6.65 6.73 -18.87
C TYR A 101 -5.97 7.81 -18.05
N PHE A 102 -4.79 7.51 -17.48
CA PHE A 102 -3.87 8.51 -16.96
C PHE A 102 -2.58 8.51 -17.78
N SER A 103 -2.07 9.71 -18.05
CA SER A 103 -0.72 9.88 -18.57
C SER A 103 0.32 9.66 -17.48
N GLN A 104 1.55 9.36 -17.89
CA GLN A 104 2.73 9.32 -17.01
C GLN A 104 2.88 10.60 -16.18
N ILE A 105 2.62 11.76 -16.79
CA ILE A 105 2.68 13.07 -16.10
C ILE A 105 1.61 13.15 -15.01
N GLN A 106 0.37 12.76 -15.29
CA GLN A 106 -0.69 12.75 -14.29
C GLN A 106 -0.35 11.81 -13.12
N GLY A 107 0.14 10.60 -13.41
CA GLY A 107 0.57 9.66 -12.38
C GLY A 107 1.67 10.24 -11.50
N ARG A 108 2.69 10.88 -12.08
CA ARG A 108 3.76 11.55 -11.33
C ARG A 108 3.24 12.67 -10.43
N TYR A 109 2.29 13.47 -10.89
CA TYR A 109 1.66 14.49 -10.05
C TYR A 109 0.89 13.89 -8.89
N ILE A 110 0.05 12.88 -9.13
CA ILE A 110 -0.72 12.20 -8.08
C ILE A 110 0.22 11.60 -7.04
N VAL A 111 1.25 10.86 -7.46
CA VAL A 111 2.24 10.25 -6.56
C VAL A 111 3.00 11.33 -5.78
N SER A 112 3.51 12.37 -6.44
CA SER A 112 4.28 13.43 -5.77
C SER A 112 3.44 14.19 -4.73
N ILE A 113 2.21 14.55 -5.09
CA ILE A 113 1.30 15.28 -4.20
C ILE A 113 0.90 14.40 -3.02
N THR A 114 0.49 13.16 -3.26
CA THR A 114 0.08 12.25 -2.17
C THR A 114 1.24 11.88 -1.25
N GLY A 115 2.45 11.68 -1.79
CA GLY A 115 3.65 11.47 -0.97
C GLY A 115 3.97 12.68 -0.09
N LEU A 116 3.92 13.90 -0.65
CA LEU A 116 4.16 15.13 0.11
C LEU A 116 3.10 15.33 1.20
N LEU A 117 1.82 15.17 0.87
CA LEU A 117 0.72 15.28 1.82
C LEU A 117 0.85 14.23 2.93
N ALA A 118 1.19 12.99 2.61
CA ALA A 118 1.40 11.93 3.59
C ALA A 118 2.50 12.31 4.59
N ILE A 119 3.65 12.80 4.12
CA ILE A 119 4.76 13.22 4.98
C ILE A 119 4.33 14.42 5.84
N ILE A 120 3.84 15.51 5.24
CA ILE A 120 3.52 16.73 5.99
C ILE A 120 2.46 16.45 7.05
N THR A 121 1.35 15.82 6.66
CA THR A 121 0.22 15.64 7.58
C THR A 121 0.48 14.57 8.64
N SER A 122 1.30 13.56 8.37
CA SER A 122 1.71 12.59 9.40
C SER A 122 2.57 13.22 10.49
N TRP A 123 3.53 14.07 10.14
CA TRP A 123 4.35 14.79 11.12
C TRP A 123 3.57 15.83 11.92
N LEU A 124 2.58 16.48 11.30
CA LEU A 124 1.64 17.35 12.02
C LEU A 124 0.77 16.57 13.00
N GLY A 125 0.47 15.30 12.72
CA GLY A 125 -0.27 14.42 13.61
C GLY A 125 0.54 13.93 14.81
N GLY A 126 1.85 13.74 14.66
CA GLY A 126 2.76 13.37 15.76
C GLY A 126 3.94 12.53 15.28
N SER A 127 4.96 12.39 16.14
CA SER A 127 6.21 11.70 15.79
C SER A 127 6.00 10.22 15.43
N TRP A 128 5.16 9.49 16.16
CA TRP A 128 4.85 8.09 15.87
C TRP A 128 4.23 7.92 14.48
N LEU A 129 3.24 8.75 14.14
CA LEU A 129 2.60 8.71 12.82
C LEU A 129 3.58 9.13 11.71
N GLY A 130 4.35 10.19 11.94
CA GLY A 130 5.40 10.66 11.02
C GLY A 130 6.44 9.60 10.70
N ILE A 131 7.02 8.96 11.71
CA ILE A 131 8.00 7.87 11.56
C ILE A 131 7.37 6.70 10.81
N THR A 132 6.15 6.30 11.19
CA THR A 132 5.44 5.17 10.57
C THR A 132 5.22 5.39 9.07
N VAL A 133 4.74 6.57 8.70
CA VAL A 133 4.47 6.91 7.30
C VAL A 133 5.77 7.03 6.52
N VAL A 134 6.78 7.76 7.03
CA VAL A 134 8.07 7.90 6.35
C VAL A 134 8.74 6.56 6.12
N LEU A 135 8.81 5.68 7.14
CA LEU A 135 9.38 4.34 6.98
C LEU A 135 8.60 3.52 5.92
N SER A 136 7.27 3.61 5.94
CA SER A 136 6.43 2.93 4.95
C SER A 136 6.70 3.43 3.53
N LEU A 137 6.84 4.74 3.33
CA LEU A 137 7.16 5.32 2.03
C LEU A 137 8.57 4.91 1.59
N LEU A 138 9.57 4.99 2.47
CA LEU A 138 10.95 4.60 2.16
C LEU A 138 11.03 3.14 1.68
N ILE A 139 10.35 2.22 2.37
CA ILE A 139 10.30 0.81 1.98
C ILE A 139 9.55 0.65 0.65
N GLY A 140 8.41 1.33 0.47
CA GLY A 140 7.65 1.29 -0.79
C GLY A 140 8.42 1.86 -1.99
N THR A 141 9.26 2.87 -1.75
CA THR A 141 10.16 3.46 -2.73
C THR A 141 11.30 2.53 -3.08
N ALA A 142 11.98 1.95 -2.08
CA ALA A 142 13.02 0.95 -2.28
C ALA A 142 12.49 -0.30 -3.01
N TYR A 143 11.23 -0.67 -2.76
CA TYR A 143 10.54 -1.74 -3.47
C TYR A 143 10.41 -1.46 -4.98
N SER A 144 10.10 -0.23 -5.38
CA SER A 144 9.71 0.11 -6.76
C SER A 144 10.83 0.74 -7.61
N LEU A 145 11.62 1.67 -7.07
CA LEU A 145 12.55 2.50 -7.85
C LEU A 145 13.93 1.87 -8.07
N PRO A 146 14.53 2.00 -9.27
CA PRO A 146 15.95 1.72 -9.49
C PRO A 146 16.85 2.74 -8.76
N PRO A 147 18.10 2.36 -8.38
CA PRO A 147 18.75 1.07 -8.65
C PRO A 147 18.33 -0.07 -7.69
N ILE A 148 17.63 0.23 -6.61
CA ILE A 148 17.35 -0.74 -5.53
C ILE A 148 16.29 -1.78 -5.98
N ARG A 149 15.11 -1.31 -6.41
CA ARG A 149 13.96 -2.07 -6.93
C ARG A 149 13.84 -3.48 -6.35
N LEU A 150 13.64 -3.55 -5.02
CA LEU A 150 13.64 -4.81 -4.25
C LEU A 150 12.61 -5.83 -4.75
N LYS A 151 11.55 -5.38 -5.44
CA LYS A 151 10.54 -6.26 -6.04
C LYS A 151 11.10 -7.31 -7.01
N ARG A 152 12.32 -7.11 -7.52
CA ARG A 152 13.03 -8.06 -8.40
C ARG A 152 13.41 -9.36 -7.70
N PHE A 153 13.50 -9.35 -6.37
CA PHE A 153 13.88 -10.50 -5.56
C PHE A 153 12.67 -10.95 -4.74
N PRO A 154 12.19 -12.21 -4.88
CA PRO A 154 10.93 -12.64 -4.28
C PRO A 154 10.91 -12.51 -2.75
N LEU A 155 12.02 -12.88 -2.10
CA LEU A 155 12.17 -12.79 -0.65
C LEU A 155 12.14 -11.35 -0.14
N LEU A 156 12.82 -10.43 -0.84
CA LEU A 156 12.85 -9.01 -0.47
C LEU A 156 11.50 -8.35 -0.77
N ALA A 157 10.82 -8.76 -1.85
CA ALA A 157 9.47 -8.32 -2.16
C ALA A 157 8.48 -8.70 -1.06
N ALA A 158 8.51 -9.97 -0.62
CA ALA A 158 7.70 -10.44 0.50
C ALA A 158 8.05 -9.70 1.80
N PHE A 159 9.33 -9.53 2.09
CA PHE A 159 9.83 -8.79 3.24
C PHE A 159 9.28 -7.37 3.29
N CYS A 160 9.33 -6.61 2.20
CA CYS A 160 8.76 -5.27 2.13
C CYS A 160 7.25 -5.28 2.46
N ILE A 161 6.49 -6.23 1.92
CA ILE A 161 5.04 -6.28 2.07
C ILE A 161 4.64 -6.56 3.52
N PHE A 162 5.16 -7.63 4.13
CA PHE A 162 4.79 -7.94 5.51
C PHE A 162 5.42 -6.97 6.51
N THR A 163 6.59 -6.38 6.21
CA THR A 163 7.19 -5.38 7.11
C THR A 163 6.34 -4.13 7.16
N VAL A 164 5.93 -3.58 6.00
CA VAL A 164 5.11 -2.37 5.99
C VAL A 164 3.72 -2.64 6.55
N ARG A 165 3.00 -3.64 6.01
CA ARG A 165 1.60 -3.89 6.39
C ARG A 165 1.43 -4.65 7.70
N GLY A 166 2.33 -5.58 7.98
CA GLY A 166 2.24 -6.45 9.15
C GLY A 166 2.84 -5.82 10.39
N VAL A 167 3.96 -5.10 10.27
CA VAL A 167 4.73 -4.61 11.43
C VAL A 167 4.65 -3.09 11.57
N VAL A 168 5.18 -2.33 10.60
CA VAL A 168 5.35 -0.87 10.70
C VAL A 168 4.02 -0.17 10.93
N VAL A 169 3.02 -0.43 10.06
CA VAL A 169 1.71 0.20 10.19
C VAL A 169 1.01 -0.23 11.48
N ASN A 170 0.97 -1.53 11.79
CA ASN A 170 0.26 -2.03 12.97
C ASN A 170 0.81 -1.45 14.28
N LEU A 171 2.12 -1.56 14.48
CA LEU A 171 2.74 -1.08 15.72
C LEU A 171 2.79 0.45 15.76
N GLY A 172 3.17 1.07 14.65
CA GLY A 172 3.37 2.51 14.57
C GLY A 172 2.08 3.32 14.71
N VAL A 173 1.00 2.91 14.04
CA VAL A 173 -0.31 3.57 14.17
C VAL A 173 -0.94 3.29 15.53
N PHE A 174 -0.75 2.09 16.11
CA PHE A 174 -1.19 1.83 17.48
C PHE A 174 -0.48 2.73 18.50
N LEU A 175 0.85 2.85 18.40
CA LEU A 175 1.64 3.72 19.26
C LEU A 175 1.24 5.20 19.11
N TYR A 176 0.89 5.62 17.89
CA TYR A 176 0.28 6.93 17.67
C TYR A 176 -0.99 7.10 18.51
N PHE A 177 -1.96 6.18 18.44
CA PHE A 177 -3.20 6.30 19.19
C PHE A 177 -2.99 6.26 20.71
N ILE A 178 -2.20 5.32 21.22
CA ILE A 178 -1.89 5.24 22.65
C ILE A 178 -1.23 6.52 23.14
N HIS A 179 -0.30 7.07 22.36
CA HIS A 179 0.36 8.33 22.70
C HIS A 179 -0.60 9.52 22.67
N SER A 180 -1.47 9.60 21.67
CA SER A 180 -2.50 10.64 21.60
C SER A 180 -3.47 10.57 22.78
N PHE A 181 -3.82 9.38 23.28
CA PHE A 181 -4.78 9.22 24.37
C PHE A 181 -4.16 9.37 25.77
N THR A 182 -2.89 8.96 25.94
CA THR A 182 -2.28 8.84 27.29
C THR A 182 -1.05 9.70 27.50
N SER A 183 -0.53 10.34 26.45
CA SER A 183 0.79 11.00 26.43
C SER A 183 1.97 10.06 26.75
N THR A 184 1.76 8.74 26.80
CA THR A 184 2.79 7.72 26.97
C THR A 184 2.81 6.76 25.78
N SER A 185 3.79 5.89 25.65
CA SER A 185 3.90 4.99 24.51
C SER A 185 4.25 3.60 24.99
N PHE A 186 3.33 2.66 24.80
CA PHE A 186 3.48 1.27 25.20
C PHE A 186 2.74 0.35 24.23
N LEU A 187 3.15 -0.91 24.20
CA LEU A 187 2.50 -1.96 23.43
C LEU A 187 1.76 -2.89 24.37
N VAL A 188 0.68 -3.49 23.86
CA VAL A 188 -0.13 -4.48 24.58
C VAL A 188 -0.13 -5.82 23.84
N PRO A 189 -0.36 -6.95 24.53
CA PRO A 189 -0.37 -8.27 23.89
C PRO A 189 -1.31 -8.37 22.69
N GLU A 190 -2.46 -7.69 22.72
CA GLU A 190 -3.49 -7.69 21.68
C GLU A 190 -2.93 -7.16 20.35
N VAL A 191 -2.19 -6.04 20.36
CA VAL A 191 -1.58 -5.51 19.13
C VAL A 191 -0.44 -6.38 18.64
N LEU A 192 0.29 -7.05 19.54
CA LEU A 192 1.36 -7.98 19.16
C LEU A 192 0.79 -9.25 18.49
N ILE A 193 -0.31 -9.78 19.03
CA ILE A 193 -1.03 -10.93 18.45
C ILE A 193 -1.61 -10.55 17.10
N LEU A 194 -2.24 -9.38 16.99
CA LEU A 194 -2.73 -8.86 15.71
C LEU A 194 -1.58 -8.73 14.69
N THR A 195 -0.45 -8.17 15.12
CA THR A 195 0.76 -8.02 14.28
C THR A 195 1.24 -9.37 13.79
N ALA A 196 1.38 -10.37 14.67
CA ALA A 196 1.80 -11.72 14.28
C ALA A 196 0.82 -12.37 13.29
N PHE A 197 -0.48 -12.24 13.55
CA PHE A 197 -1.53 -12.72 12.65
C PHE A 197 -1.41 -12.05 11.27
N VAL A 198 -1.35 -10.73 11.20
CA VAL A 198 -1.25 -10.00 9.92
C VAL A 198 0.04 -10.33 9.19
N VAL A 199 1.17 -10.52 9.89
CA VAL A 199 2.43 -10.96 9.26
C VAL A 199 2.27 -12.31 8.55
N ILE A 200 1.65 -13.29 9.20
CA ILE A 200 1.39 -14.62 8.59
C ILE A 200 0.52 -14.48 7.33
N PHE A 201 -0.58 -13.73 7.42
CA PHE A 201 -1.47 -13.51 6.28
C PHE A 201 -0.80 -12.72 5.15
N THR A 202 0.05 -11.75 5.46
CA THR A 202 0.75 -10.95 4.44
C THR A 202 1.85 -11.73 3.74
N VAL A 203 2.48 -12.71 4.41
CA VAL A 203 3.35 -13.70 3.75
C VAL A 203 2.55 -14.52 2.74
N ALA A 204 1.36 -15.01 3.12
CA ALA A 204 0.49 -15.72 2.19
C ALA A 204 0.12 -14.84 0.98
N ILE A 205 -0.30 -13.59 1.20
CA ILE A 205 -0.61 -12.65 0.10
C ILE A 205 0.62 -12.41 -0.79
N ALA A 206 1.82 -12.26 -0.21
CA ALA A 206 3.04 -12.04 -0.97
C ALA A 206 3.40 -13.23 -1.88
N ILE A 207 3.03 -14.45 -1.47
CA ILE A 207 3.14 -15.67 -2.27
C ILE A 207 2.05 -15.63 -3.36
N PHE A 208 0.77 -15.48 -3.01
CA PHE A 208 -0.33 -15.53 -3.97
C PHE A 208 -0.33 -14.42 -5.03
N LYS A 209 0.22 -13.23 -4.74
CA LYS A 209 0.23 -12.11 -5.70
C LYS A 209 1.04 -12.42 -6.96
N ASP A 210 2.02 -13.31 -6.88
CA ASP A 210 2.95 -13.62 -7.96
C ASP A 210 2.34 -14.59 -9.00
N VAL A 211 1.14 -15.14 -8.75
CA VAL A 211 0.45 -16.06 -9.67
C VAL A 211 -0.11 -15.34 -10.91
N PRO A 212 -0.91 -14.25 -10.78
CA PRO A 212 -1.43 -13.52 -11.93
C PRO A 212 -0.35 -12.76 -12.70
N ASP A 213 0.78 -12.43 -12.07
CA ASP A 213 1.82 -11.55 -12.64
C ASP A 213 2.89 -12.32 -13.46
N LEU A 214 2.74 -13.65 -13.61
CA LEU A 214 3.75 -14.54 -14.18
C LEU A 214 4.25 -14.14 -15.57
N GLU A 215 3.35 -13.79 -16.49
CA GLU A 215 3.70 -13.56 -17.90
C GLU A 215 4.56 -12.29 -18.05
N GLY A 216 4.12 -11.17 -17.48
CA GLY A 216 4.90 -9.93 -17.48
C GLY A 216 6.19 -10.01 -16.64
N ASP A 217 6.18 -10.72 -15.51
CA ASP A 217 7.39 -10.88 -14.69
C ASP A 217 8.48 -11.68 -15.43
N GLN A 218 8.09 -12.71 -16.19
CA GLN A 218 9.01 -13.48 -17.03
C GLN A 218 9.62 -12.63 -18.15
N GLU A 219 8.80 -11.84 -18.86
CA GLU A 219 9.27 -11.00 -19.97
C GLU A 219 10.24 -9.89 -19.51
N TYR A 220 10.05 -9.38 -18.30
CA TYR A 220 10.87 -8.29 -17.73
C TYR A 220 11.95 -8.76 -16.74
N ASN A 221 12.27 -10.06 -16.73
CA ASN A 221 13.31 -10.66 -15.88
C ASN A 221 13.14 -10.37 -14.37
N ILE A 222 11.89 -10.31 -13.89
CA ILE A 222 11.56 -10.25 -12.47
C ILE A 222 11.47 -11.68 -11.97
N THR A 223 12.34 -12.05 -11.04
CA THR A 223 12.27 -13.39 -10.44
C THR A 223 11.20 -13.38 -9.36
N THR A 224 10.18 -14.24 -9.49
CA THR A 224 9.14 -14.45 -8.48
C THR A 224 9.09 -15.90 -8.00
N PHE A 225 8.40 -16.17 -6.89
CA PHE A 225 8.28 -17.54 -6.39
C PHE A 225 7.58 -18.47 -7.39
N THR A 226 6.59 -17.96 -8.13
CA THR A 226 5.89 -18.70 -9.18
C THR A 226 6.83 -19.13 -10.32
N ILE A 227 7.81 -18.29 -10.67
CA ILE A 227 8.81 -18.60 -11.71
C ILE A 227 9.82 -19.65 -11.20
N LEU A 228 10.28 -19.51 -9.95
CA LEU A 228 11.26 -20.42 -9.36
C LEU A 228 10.72 -21.84 -9.15
N ILE A 229 9.44 -21.97 -8.77
CA ILE A 229 8.81 -23.26 -8.42
C ILE A 229 8.06 -23.85 -9.63
N GLY A 230 7.73 -23.03 -10.63
CA GLY A 230 6.91 -23.41 -11.77
C GLY A 230 5.42 -23.45 -11.44
N LYS A 231 4.58 -22.84 -12.31
CA LYS A 231 3.13 -22.63 -12.10
C LYS A 231 2.36 -23.86 -11.58
N LYS A 232 2.65 -25.06 -12.11
CA LYS A 232 1.96 -26.31 -11.73
C LYS A 232 2.37 -26.86 -10.36
N GLN A 233 3.64 -26.72 -9.98
CA GLN A 233 4.14 -27.18 -8.67
C GLN A 233 3.79 -26.17 -7.58
N TYR A 234 3.78 -24.88 -7.94
CA TYR A 234 3.36 -23.79 -7.08
C TYR A 234 1.88 -23.91 -6.68
N LEU A 235 0.98 -24.13 -7.65
CA LEU A 235 -0.44 -24.36 -7.37
C LEU A 235 -0.69 -25.63 -6.53
N LYS A 236 0.15 -26.67 -6.64
CA LYS A 236 0.07 -27.85 -5.78
C LYS A 236 0.54 -27.58 -4.35
N PHE A 237 1.60 -26.81 -4.17
CA PHE A 237 2.08 -26.38 -2.86
C PHE A 237 1.05 -25.51 -2.11
N LEU A 238 0.18 -24.81 -2.84
CA LEU A 238 -0.86 -23.94 -2.29
C LEU A 238 -2.15 -24.67 -1.89
N VAL A 239 -2.33 -25.93 -2.28
CA VAL A 239 -3.56 -26.73 -2.06
C VAL A 239 -3.36 -27.86 -1.04
N VAL A 240 -2.14 -27.99 -0.50
CA VAL A 240 -1.79 -28.91 0.60
C VAL A 240 -1.66 -28.11 1.89
#